data_AF-A0A7G1I2Z3-F1
#
_entry.id   AF-A0A7G1I2Z3-F1
#
_cell.length_a   1.000
_cell.length_b   1.000
_cell.length_c   1.000
_cell.angle_alpha   90.00
_cell.angle_beta   90.00
_cell.angle_gamma   90.00
#
_symmetry.space_group_name_H-M   'P 1'
#
loop_
_entity.id
_entity.type
_entity.pdbx_description
1 polymer ?
#
loop_
_entity_poly.entity_id
_entity_poly.type
_entity_poly.pdbx_seq_one_letter_code
_entity_poly.pdbx_strand_id
1 'polypeptide(L)'
;MSVIAPGKDSHKVLAMASNRKYGLDTEAGETMRPQPFSLVGDGAGSIFKIFTTAAALDMGMGINAQLDVPPRFQAKGLGSGGAKGCPKDTWCVINAGNYRGSMNVTDALATSPTPPLPS
;
A
#
# COMPACT_ATOMS: atom_id res chain seq x y z
N MET A 1 15.66 0.78 -4.39
CA MET A 1 15.37 0.92 -2.94
C MET A 1 16.34 1.88 -2.33
N SER A 2 15.88 2.72 -1.40
CA SER A 2 16.70 3.69 -0.69
C SER A 2 16.54 3.46 0.81
N VAL A 3 17.64 3.50 1.55
CA VAL A 3 17.66 3.43 3.02
C VAL A 3 17.94 4.82 3.54
N ILE A 4 17.05 5.31 4.40
CA ILE A 4 17.09 6.67 4.93
C ILE A 4 17.18 6.60 6.46
N ALA A 5 18.10 7.34 7.05
CA ALA A 5 18.16 7.55 8.48
C ALA A 5 17.01 8.49 8.90
N PRO A 6 16.10 8.07 9.80
CA PRO A 6 15.11 8.98 10.38
C PRO A 6 15.80 10.07 11.20
N GLY A 7 15.22 11.26 11.24
CA GLY A 7 15.70 12.39 12.02
C GLY A 7 14.63 13.46 12.15
N LYS A 8 14.81 14.41 13.06
CA LYS A 8 13.88 15.53 13.24
C LYS A 8 14.17 16.67 12.26
N ASP A 9 15.45 16.93 12.00
CA ASP A 9 15.90 18.07 11.21
C ASP A 9 16.51 17.67 9.86
N SER A 10 16.97 16.41 9.73
CA SER A 10 17.53 15.89 8.48
C SER A 10 17.23 14.42 8.30
N HIS A 11 17.09 14.00 7.05
CA HIS A 11 16.79 12.63 6.63
C HIS A 11 17.85 12.14 5.66
N LYS A 12 18.96 11.63 6.20
CA LYS A 12 20.15 11.29 5.40
C LYS A 12 19.93 9.99 4.64
N VAL A 13 20.24 9.98 3.35
CA VAL A 13 20.30 8.75 2.55
C VAL A 13 21.56 7.98 2.95
N LEU A 14 21.39 6.78 3.49
CA LEU A 14 22.49 5.89 3.91
C LEU A 14 22.93 4.97 2.78
N ALA A 15 21.99 4.52 1.96
CA ALA A 15 22.25 3.63 0.83
C ALA A 15 21.17 3.76 -0.23
N MET A 16 21.54 3.50 -1.49
CA MET A 16 20.61 3.31 -2.60
C MET A 16 21.04 2.07 -3.39
N ALA A 17 20.08 1.19 -3.67
CA ALA A 17 20.31 -0.05 -4.40
C ALA A 17 19.33 -0.17 -5.56
N SER A 18 19.85 -0.61 -6.71
CA SER A 18 19.10 -1.05 -7.87
C SER A 18 19.55 -2.46 -8.23
N ASN A 19 18.60 -3.35 -8.57
CA ASN A 19 18.91 -4.70 -9.04
C ASN A 19 19.18 -4.77 -10.55
N ARG A 20 19.40 -3.62 -11.19
CA ARG A 20 19.65 -3.50 -12.61
C ARG A 20 20.97 -2.76 -12.82
N LYS A 21 21.82 -3.33 -13.67
CA LYS A 21 23.07 -2.70 -14.08
C LYS A 21 22.76 -1.55 -15.04
N TYR A 22 23.51 -0.46 -14.92
CA TYR A 22 23.38 0.65 -15.85
C TYR A 22 23.87 0.24 -17.24
N GLY A 23 23.04 0.48 -18.26
CA GLY A 23 23.39 0.18 -19.65
C GLY A 23 22.17 0.08 -20.56
N LEU A 24 22.42 -0.30 -21.81
CA LEU A 24 21.44 -0.32 -22.90
C LEU A 24 21.07 -1.73 -23.36
N ASP A 25 21.77 -2.76 -22.87
CA ASP A 25 21.50 -4.15 -23.24
C ASP A 25 20.27 -4.68 -22.49
N THR A 26 19.13 -4.71 -23.18
CA THR A 26 17.87 -5.21 -22.62
C THR A 26 17.86 -6.72 -22.42
N GLU A 27 18.66 -7.48 -23.19
CA GLU A 27 18.75 -8.94 -23.04
C GLU A 27 19.59 -9.31 -21.81
N ALA A 28 20.64 -8.55 -21.51
CA ALA A 28 21.37 -8.64 -20.25
C ALA A 28 20.62 -7.99 -19.06
N GLY A 29 19.42 -7.45 -19.30
CA GLY A 29 18.58 -6.83 -18.29
C GLY A 29 19.12 -5.50 -17.77
N GLU A 30 19.97 -4.79 -18.52
CA GLU A 30 20.48 -3.46 -18.17
C GLU A 30 19.40 -2.38 -18.30
N THR A 31 19.61 -1.25 -17.63
CA THR A 31 18.70 -0.10 -17.73
C THR A 31 19.41 1.23 -17.52
N MET A 32 19.00 2.26 -18.27
CA MET A 32 19.36 3.65 -17.97
C MET A 32 18.30 4.37 -17.13
N ARG A 33 17.22 3.67 -16.74
CA ARG A 33 16.16 4.30 -15.93
C ARG A 33 16.72 4.65 -14.55
N PRO A 34 16.37 5.82 -13.99
CA PRO A 34 16.75 6.21 -12.64
C PRO A 34 15.96 5.44 -11.57
N GLN A 35 16.06 4.11 -11.56
CA GLN A 35 15.26 3.21 -10.71
C GLN A 35 15.36 3.45 -9.19
N PRO A 36 16.48 3.96 -8.62
CA PRO A 36 16.52 4.18 -7.16
C PRO A 36 15.97 5.55 -6.71
N PHE A 37 15.72 6.50 -7.60
CA PHE A 37 15.32 7.86 -7.21
C PHE A 37 14.28 8.55 -8.11
N SER A 38 13.91 7.94 -9.24
CA SER A 38 12.81 8.41 -10.06
C SER A 38 11.50 8.26 -9.31
N LEU A 39 10.65 9.27 -9.40
CA LEU A 39 9.22 9.14 -9.11
C LEU A 39 8.60 8.32 -10.24
N VAL A 40 8.54 7.00 -10.07
CA VAL A 40 7.77 6.13 -10.95
C VAL A 40 6.35 6.12 -10.39
N GLY A 41 5.34 6.34 -11.25
CA GLY A 41 3.92 6.39 -10.89
C GLY A 41 3.33 5.02 -10.53
N ASP A 42 4.05 4.24 -9.73
CA ASP A 42 3.56 2.98 -9.19
C ASP A 42 2.73 3.31 -7.94
N GLY A 43 1.51 2.79 -7.86
CA GLY A 43 0.67 2.99 -6.67
C GLY A 43 1.38 2.51 -5.40
N ALA A 44 1.30 3.28 -4.31
CA ALA A 44 2.01 3.00 -3.05
C ALA A 44 1.69 1.63 -2.44
N GLY A 45 0.57 1.01 -2.86
CA GLY A 45 0.13 -0.30 -2.40
C GLY A 45 -0.11 -0.32 -0.89
N SER A 46 0.13 -1.47 -0.26
CA SER A 46 -0.13 -1.66 1.17
C SER A 46 0.73 -0.78 2.10
N ILE A 47 1.77 -0.11 1.61
CA ILE A 47 2.55 0.86 2.41
C ILE A 47 1.66 2.03 2.85
N PHE A 48 0.68 2.40 2.02
CA PHE A 48 -0.24 3.50 2.32
C PHE A 48 -1.08 3.28 3.59
N LYS A 49 -1.27 2.01 4.00
CA LYS A 49 -2.04 1.64 5.20
C LYS A 49 -1.47 2.25 6.47
N ILE A 50 -0.16 2.52 6.51
CA ILE A 50 0.48 3.17 7.66
C ILE A 50 -0.13 4.57 7.88
N PHE A 51 -0.33 5.33 6.82
CA PHE A 51 -0.87 6.69 6.89
C PHE A 51 -2.36 6.69 7.21
N THR A 52 -3.14 5.81 6.59
CA THR A 52 -4.58 5.72 6.88
C THR A 52 -4.83 5.26 8.32
N THR A 53 -4.04 4.30 8.81
CA THR A 53 -4.13 3.86 10.22
C THR A 53 -3.71 4.99 11.15
N ALA A 54 -2.61 5.69 10.87
CA ALA A 54 -2.18 6.83 11.69
C ALA A 54 -3.25 7.93 11.77
N ALA A 55 -3.89 8.27 10.64
CA ALA A 55 -5.00 9.23 10.61
C ALA A 55 -6.21 8.73 11.43
N ALA A 56 -6.58 7.46 11.32
CA ALA A 56 -7.66 6.90 12.12
C ALA A 56 -7.36 6.94 13.63
N LEU A 57 -6.10 6.66 14.02
CA LEU A 57 -5.66 6.77 15.42
C LEU A 57 -5.71 8.23 15.91
N ASP A 58 -5.29 9.19 15.09
CA ASP A 58 -5.37 10.62 15.39
C ASP A 58 -6.82 11.09 15.57
N MET A 59 -7.75 10.52 14.80
CA MET A 59 -9.19 10.71 14.94
C MET A 59 -9.80 9.98 16.17
N GLY A 60 -8.99 9.32 16.99
CA GLY A 60 -9.41 8.66 18.23
C GLY A 60 -9.74 7.17 18.11
N MET A 61 -9.51 6.53 16.96
CA MET A 61 -9.61 5.08 16.85
C MET A 61 -8.54 4.43 17.74
N GLY A 62 -8.93 3.49 18.59
CA GLY A 62 -7.97 2.73 19.39
C GLY A 62 -7.31 1.60 18.59
N ILE A 63 -6.11 1.17 19.00
CA ILE A 63 -5.41 0.02 18.39
C ILE A 63 -6.16 -1.31 18.53
N ASN A 64 -7.09 -1.38 19.50
CA ASN A 64 -7.96 -2.52 19.77
C ASN A 64 -9.34 -2.38 19.10
N ALA A 65 -9.57 -1.31 18.33
CA ALA A 65 -10.82 -1.15 17.61
C ALA A 65 -10.98 -2.28 16.59
N GLN A 66 -12.18 -2.87 16.54
CA GLN A 66 -12.47 -3.97 15.64
C GLN A 66 -12.78 -3.43 14.25
N LEU A 67 -12.10 -3.97 13.24
CA LEU A 67 -12.31 -3.69 11.83
C LEU A 67 -13.01 -4.89 11.18
N ASP A 68 -13.97 -4.60 10.32
CA ASP A 68 -14.56 -5.60 9.44
C ASP A 68 -13.60 -5.89 8.29
N VAL A 69 -13.33 -7.17 8.07
CA VAL A 69 -12.45 -7.66 7.00
C VAL A 69 -13.23 -8.66 6.15
N PRO A 70 -14.28 -8.20 5.44
CA PRO A 70 -15.02 -9.09 4.56
C PRO A 70 -14.11 -9.58 3.42
N PRO A 71 -14.33 -10.79 2.89
CA PRO A 71 -13.55 -11.31 1.77
C PRO A 71 -13.67 -10.43 0.51
N ARG A 72 -14.79 -9.72 0.37
CA ARG A 72 -15.05 -8.74 -0.68
C ARG A 72 -15.72 -7.51 -0.08
N PHE A 73 -15.18 -6.33 -0.39
CA PHE A 73 -15.79 -5.05 -0.05
C PHE A 73 -16.28 -4.33 -1.29
N GLN A 74 -17.37 -3.58 -1.17
CA GLN A 74 -17.99 -2.82 -2.25
C GLN A 74 -18.34 -1.43 -1.73
N ALA A 75 -17.87 -0.40 -2.43
CA ALA A 75 -18.15 0.99 -2.09
C ALA A 75 -18.66 1.76 -3.29
N LYS A 76 -19.63 2.64 -3.05
CA LYS A 76 -20.12 3.62 -4.02
C LYS A 76 -19.49 4.98 -3.74
N GLY A 77 -19.37 5.82 -4.77
CA GLY A 77 -18.76 7.15 -4.64
C GLY A 77 -17.22 7.15 -4.65
N LEU A 78 -16.59 5.99 -4.79
CA LEU A 78 -15.13 5.83 -4.95
C LEU A 78 -14.72 5.57 -6.41
N GLY A 79 -15.63 5.85 -7.36
CA GLY A 79 -15.48 5.50 -8.76
C GLY A 79 -15.98 4.08 -9.09
N SER A 80 -15.72 3.66 -10.33
CA SER A 80 -16.08 2.34 -10.87
C SER A 80 -14.82 1.53 -11.14
N GLY A 81 -14.75 0.29 -10.64
CA GLY A 81 -13.64 -0.61 -10.96
C GLY A 81 -13.28 -1.62 -9.87
N GLY A 82 -12.06 -2.16 -9.98
CA GLY A 82 -11.54 -3.17 -9.07
C GLY A 82 -11.89 -4.60 -9.49
N ALA A 83 -12.39 -5.40 -8.57
CA ALA A 83 -12.58 -6.83 -8.75
C ALA A 83 -13.56 -7.20 -9.89
N LYS A 84 -13.30 -8.35 -10.54
CA LYS A 84 -14.16 -8.88 -11.62
C LYS A 84 -15.62 -9.03 -11.17
N GLY A 85 -16.53 -8.57 -12.03
CA GLY A 85 -17.96 -8.58 -11.73
C GLY A 85 -18.37 -7.58 -10.66
N CYS A 86 -17.69 -6.44 -10.56
CA CYS A 86 -18.15 -5.32 -9.76
C CYS A 86 -19.38 -4.67 -10.40
N PRO A 87 -20.46 -4.39 -9.64
CA PRO A 87 -21.60 -3.65 -10.16
C PRO A 87 -21.21 -2.27 -10.74
N LYS A 88 -22.06 -1.73 -11.62
CA LYS A 88 -21.86 -0.38 -12.17
C LYS A 88 -21.79 0.66 -11.03
N ASP A 89 -20.95 1.69 -11.21
CA ASP A 89 -20.78 2.80 -10.25
C ASP A 89 -20.33 2.34 -8.84
N THR A 90 -19.63 1.21 -8.80
CA THR A 90 -19.12 0.59 -7.58
C THR A 90 -17.63 0.28 -7.73
N TRP A 91 -16.89 0.48 -6.65
CA TRP A 91 -15.52 0.05 -6.48
C TRP A 91 -15.49 -1.20 -5.60
N CYS A 92 -14.95 -2.30 -6.13
CA CYS A 92 -14.89 -3.57 -5.42
C CYS A 92 -13.44 -3.97 -5.14
N VAL A 93 -13.13 -4.32 -3.90
CA VAL A 93 -11.83 -4.87 -3.53
C VAL A 93 -11.99 -6.26 -2.95
N ILE A 94 -11.02 -7.13 -3.24
CA ILE A 94 -10.93 -8.48 -2.71
C ILE A 94 -9.59 -8.59 -1.99
N ASN A 95 -9.60 -9.33 -0.89
CA ASN A 95 -8.39 -9.64 -0.15
C ASN A 95 -7.47 -10.56 -0.95
N ALA A 96 -6.15 -10.32 -0.90
CA ALA A 96 -5.17 -11.18 -1.56
C ALA A 96 -5.05 -12.57 -0.87
N GLY A 97 -5.45 -12.66 0.40
CA GLY A 97 -5.46 -13.90 1.18
C GLY A 97 -6.82 -14.13 1.86
N ASN A 98 -6.94 -15.29 2.51
CA ASN A 98 -8.11 -15.59 3.34
C ASN A 98 -7.87 -15.09 4.76
N TYR A 99 -8.74 -14.21 5.23
CA TYR A 99 -8.61 -13.55 6.54
C TYR A 99 -9.78 -13.88 7.44
N ARG A 100 -9.59 -13.68 8.76
CA ARG A 100 -10.70 -13.67 9.71
C ARG A 100 -11.64 -12.52 9.34
N GLY A 101 -12.95 -12.73 9.42
CA GLY A 101 -13.95 -11.74 9.00
C GLY A 101 -13.95 -10.44 9.81
N SER A 102 -13.31 -10.44 10.98
CA SER A 102 -13.03 -9.25 11.79
C SER A 102 -11.70 -9.42 12.53
N MET A 103 -10.99 -8.31 12.74
CA MET A 103 -9.74 -8.25 13.52
C MET A 103 -9.50 -6.84 14.05
N ASN A 104 -8.69 -6.71 15.10
CA ASN A 104 -8.33 -5.39 15.62
C ASN A 104 -7.38 -4.65 14.66
N VAL A 105 -7.21 -3.34 14.85
CA VAL A 105 -6.31 -2.49 14.04
C VAL A 105 -4.88 -3.03 14.00
N THR A 106 -4.38 -3.58 15.12
CA THR A 106 -3.02 -4.13 15.21
C THR A 106 -2.84 -5.34 14.28
N ASP A 107 -3.75 -6.30 14.36
CA ASP A 107 -3.77 -7.51 13.54
C ASP A 107 -4.02 -7.19 12.06
N ALA A 108 -4.89 -6.22 11.78
CA ALA A 108 -5.13 -5.73 10.43
C ALA A 108 -3.86 -5.12 9.83
N LEU A 109 -3.18 -4.23 10.54
CA LEU A 109 -1.95 -3.63 10.00
C LEU A 109 -0.85 -4.67 9.81
N ALA A 110 -0.73 -5.65 10.73
CA ALA A 110 0.26 -6.71 10.67
C ALA A 110 0.04 -7.69 9.51
N THR A 111 -1.21 -8.06 9.23
CA THR A 111 -1.55 -9.07 8.21
C THR A 111 -1.93 -8.47 6.85
N SER A 112 -2.05 -7.14 6.81
CA SER A 112 -2.30 -6.35 5.61
C SER A 112 -3.50 -6.82 4.76
N PRO A 113 -4.68 -7.11 5.34
CA PRO A 113 -5.88 -7.31 4.54
C PRO A 113 -6.16 -6.01 3.78
N THR A 114 -6.79 -6.10 2.61
CA THR A 114 -7.22 -4.91 1.88
C THR A 114 -8.37 -4.29 2.67
N PRO A 115 -8.16 -3.14 3.35
CA PRO A 115 -9.20 -2.59 4.19
C PRO A 115 -10.37 -2.09 3.32
N PRO A 116 -11.56 -1.95 3.90
CA PRO A 116 -12.66 -1.18 3.31
C PRO A 116 -12.37 0.34 3.23
N LEU A 117 -11.16 0.77 3.57
CA LEU A 117 -10.79 2.18 3.60
C LEU A 117 -10.53 2.68 2.18
N PRO A 118 -11.11 3.84 1.79
CA PRO A 118 -10.78 4.48 0.54
C PRO A 118 -9.29 4.85 0.54
N SER A 119 -8.56 4.34 -0.43
CA SER A 119 -7.24 4.84 -0.83
C SER A 119 -7.38 6.18 -1.54
#